data_AF-A0A7S4G0B2-F1
#
_entry.id   AF-A0A7S4G0B2-F1
#
_cell.length_a   1.000
_cell.length_b   1.000
_cell.length_c   1.000
_cell.angle_alpha   90.00
_cell.angle_beta   90.00
_cell.angle_gamma   90.00
#
_symmetry.space_group_name_H-M   'P 1'
#
loop_
_entity.id
_entity.type
_entity.pdbx_description
1 polymer ?
#
loop_
_entity_poly.entity_id
_entity_poly.type
_entity_poly.pdbx_seq_one_letter_code
_entity_poly.pdbx_strand_id
1 'polypeptide(L)'
;IFFRDVFLRVCFSWFWGLPCAPAETHIPMDGTAKRQSSASSIVFRESTEPLKLDEFRDQLIRQEETIIFALIERSQFPVNAEVYTAGHREVLGDGSKVDMNISFLDLMLRETEKLHAHVRRYTSPDEAAFFPQDLPAPILPALHYPRVLHPNSININGRVKSLYLESILPKISPPGSINSTYGSTTVADIAVLQALSKRIHFGKFIAEAKFQAEPELYQQLIRANDAEGIMRTLTKPAVEERVLQRVEEKARTFGRDVTDAGPMSEEHCKVPPAVIRELYRDYVIPMTKEVQVMYLLQRIHHNSIAIPGPCDPTSPAYQAALQHFGPEVKDNITSCQGATEVFQAVMANQVCYGVILMEDSAAGALQHASLLSLFCTAKVVISDEVFRTDATTAPTPGLGGAHQPPGNTQRFVIISKVQGVATGNDKTALCFGLSHKPGALRDCLNVFCRYDINVLSVQSLTLGEKPIIFAEVQGHSTEAPIQSAMKDLGGLATFLEFLGSFANQNRQQ
;
A
#
# COMPACT_ATOMS: atom_id res chain seq x y z
N ILE A 1 45.70 -15.55 -11.16
CA ILE A 1 46.06 -16.98 -11.26
C ILE A 1 45.32 -17.84 -10.21
N PHE A 2 45.03 -17.33 -9.00
CA PHE A 2 44.24 -18.06 -7.98
C PHE A 2 42.74 -18.28 -8.31
N PHE A 3 42.10 -17.37 -9.07
CA PHE A 3 40.68 -17.50 -9.47
C PHE A 3 40.45 -18.50 -10.62
N ARG A 4 41.52 -18.85 -11.37
CA ARG A 4 41.42 -19.75 -12.53
C ARG A 4 41.35 -21.23 -12.11
N ASP A 5 42.01 -21.58 -11.01
CA ASP A 5 42.10 -22.98 -10.54
C ASP A 5 40.87 -23.45 -9.77
N VAL A 6 40.15 -22.55 -9.09
CA VAL A 6 38.92 -22.91 -8.36
C VAL A 6 37.77 -23.16 -9.33
N PHE A 7 37.65 -22.35 -10.40
CA PHE A 7 36.59 -22.50 -11.39
C PHE A 7 36.77 -23.76 -12.25
N LEU A 8 38.02 -24.10 -12.63
CA LEU A 8 38.30 -25.32 -13.38
C LEU A 8 38.06 -26.61 -12.58
N ARG A 9 38.25 -26.60 -11.25
CA ARG A 9 38.04 -27.78 -10.39
C ARG A 9 36.57 -28.06 -10.09
N VAL A 10 35.73 -27.03 -9.97
CA VAL A 10 34.28 -27.22 -9.74
C VAL A 10 33.58 -27.72 -11.00
N CYS A 11 33.99 -27.26 -12.19
CA CYS A 11 33.39 -27.71 -13.45
C CYS A 11 33.80 -29.15 -13.86
N PHE A 12 35.02 -29.59 -13.55
CA PHE A 12 35.47 -30.94 -13.93
C PHE A 12 34.83 -32.06 -13.11
N SER A 13 34.47 -31.81 -11.84
CA SER A 13 33.90 -32.83 -10.95
C SER A 13 32.44 -33.18 -11.29
N TRP A 14 31.70 -32.28 -11.93
CA TRP A 14 30.29 -32.51 -12.30
C TRP A 14 30.12 -33.34 -13.58
N PHE A 15 31.14 -33.39 -14.45
CA PHE A 15 31.02 -34.03 -15.77
C PHE A 15 31.56 -35.47 -15.86
N TRP A 16 32.39 -35.95 -14.91
CA TRP A 16 33.08 -37.25 -15.03
C TRP A 16 33.11 -38.16 -13.79
N GLY A 17 32.37 -37.86 -12.72
CA GLY A 17 32.04 -38.86 -11.68
C GLY A 17 33.20 -39.62 -11.03
N LEU A 18 34.28 -38.94 -10.61
CA LEU A 18 35.37 -39.53 -9.83
C LEU A 18 35.43 -38.95 -8.40
N PRO A 19 35.75 -39.76 -7.36
CA PRO A 19 35.74 -39.31 -5.97
C PRO A 19 36.94 -38.40 -5.63
N CYS A 20 36.68 -37.26 -5.00
CA CYS A 20 37.70 -36.35 -4.47
C CYS A 20 38.39 -36.93 -3.23
N ALA A 21 39.71 -37.09 -3.27
CA ALA A 21 40.56 -37.40 -2.10
C ALA A 21 40.91 -36.12 -1.31
N PRO A 22 41.13 -36.19 0.01
CA PRO A 22 41.42 -35.02 0.83
C PRO A 22 42.90 -34.67 0.75
N ALA A 23 43.23 -33.42 0.45
CA ALA A 23 44.58 -32.88 0.61
C ALA A 23 44.53 -31.71 1.59
N GLU A 24 45.05 -31.94 2.79
CA GLU A 24 45.35 -30.92 3.78
C GLU A 24 46.54 -30.07 3.29
N THR A 25 46.31 -28.78 3.03
CA THR A 25 47.39 -27.80 2.95
C THR A 25 47.03 -26.57 3.77
N HIS A 26 47.74 -26.42 4.89
CA HIS A 26 47.74 -25.21 5.72
C HIS A 26 48.26 -24.02 4.90
N ILE A 27 47.43 -22.98 4.74
CA ILE A 27 47.82 -21.67 4.20
C ILE A 27 47.89 -20.69 5.38
N PRO A 28 49.00 -19.94 5.55
CA PRO A 28 49.12 -18.97 6.64
C PRO A 28 48.20 -17.76 6.39
N MET A 29 47.41 -17.41 7.39
CA MET A 29 46.58 -16.21 7.41
C MET A 29 47.46 -15.04 7.85
N ASP A 30 47.81 -14.15 6.92
CA ASP A 30 48.31 -12.82 7.25
C ASP A 30 47.65 -11.76 6.35
N GLY A 31 47.35 -10.59 6.92
CA GLY A 31 47.02 -9.37 6.19
C GLY A 31 45.54 -9.11 5.86
N THR A 32 44.82 -8.53 6.83
CA THR A 32 43.88 -7.39 6.64
C THR A 32 43.16 -7.25 5.29
N ALA A 33 42.25 -8.16 4.96
CA ALA A 33 41.13 -7.84 4.07
C ALA A 33 39.98 -7.36 4.96
N LYS A 34 39.66 -6.06 4.93
CA LYS A 34 38.38 -5.55 5.47
C LYS A 34 37.25 -6.22 4.67
N ARG A 35 36.76 -7.37 5.13
CA ARG A 35 35.42 -7.83 4.79
C ARG A 35 34.46 -6.81 5.39
N GLN A 36 34.01 -5.85 4.58
CA GLN A 36 32.85 -5.04 4.92
C GLN A 36 31.72 -6.01 5.26
N SER A 37 31.22 -5.94 6.50
CA SER A 37 30.06 -6.71 6.90
C SER A 37 28.94 -6.43 5.91
N SER A 38 28.27 -7.50 5.46
CA SER A 38 27.16 -7.44 4.51
C SER A 38 26.19 -6.31 4.85
N ALA A 39 26.00 -5.36 3.92
CA ALA A 39 25.06 -4.24 4.02
C ALA A 39 23.59 -4.66 4.30
N SER A 40 23.28 -5.96 4.33
CA SER A 40 22.00 -6.46 4.82
C SER A 40 21.83 -6.30 6.35
N SER A 41 22.88 -6.01 7.12
CA SER A 41 22.80 -6.04 8.59
C SER A 41 22.13 -4.81 9.23
N ILE A 42 21.95 -3.70 8.51
CA ILE A 42 21.48 -2.43 9.11
C ILE A 42 19.97 -2.44 9.34
N VAL A 43 19.18 -2.97 8.39
CA VAL A 43 17.72 -3.12 8.53
C VAL A 43 17.34 -4.05 9.70
N PHE A 44 18.28 -4.91 10.12
CA PHE A 44 18.05 -5.94 11.14
C PHE A 44 18.83 -5.70 12.45
N ARG A 45 19.41 -4.51 12.64
CA ARG A 45 20.16 -4.19 13.86
C ARG A 45 19.24 -3.59 14.92
N GLU A 46 19.24 -4.16 16.11
CA GLU A 46 18.78 -3.45 17.31
C GLU A 46 19.84 -2.40 17.65
N SER A 47 19.54 -1.14 17.34
CA SER A 47 20.40 -0.01 17.69
C SER A 47 19.56 1.09 18.30
N THR A 48 20.01 1.63 19.43
CA THR A 48 19.46 2.84 20.05
C THR A 48 20.00 4.11 19.38
N GLU A 49 20.98 3.98 18.47
CA GLU A 49 21.54 5.11 17.74
C GLU A 49 20.63 5.53 16.57
N PRO A 50 20.54 6.83 16.27
CA PRO A 50 19.74 7.33 15.16
C PRO A 50 20.27 6.82 13.82
N LEU A 51 19.35 6.51 12.91
CA LEU A 51 19.66 6.02 11.57
C LEU A 51 20.40 7.08 10.76
N LYS A 52 21.56 6.72 10.22
CA LYS A 52 22.35 7.64 9.38
C LYS A 52 22.16 7.33 7.91
N LEU A 53 22.01 8.39 7.11
CA LEU A 53 21.84 8.26 5.65
C LEU A 53 23.00 7.53 4.96
N ASP A 54 24.22 7.72 5.48
CA ASP A 54 25.42 7.08 4.92
C ASP A 54 25.39 5.55 5.05
N GLU A 55 24.68 5.01 6.04
CA GLU A 55 24.55 3.57 6.26
C GLU A 55 23.75 2.90 5.13
N PHE A 56 22.79 3.61 4.53
CA PHE A 56 21.96 3.09 3.44
C PHE A 56 22.59 3.23 2.06
N ARG A 57 23.66 4.01 1.93
CA ARG A 57 24.24 4.37 0.64
C ARG A 57 24.66 3.15 -0.17
N ASP A 58 25.36 2.21 0.46
CA ASP A 58 25.84 0.98 -0.21
C ASP A 58 24.70 0.06 -0.63
N GLN A 59 23.61 0.03 0.15
CA GLN A 59 22.42 -0.75 -0.18
C GLN A 59 21.68 -0.14 -1.38
N LEU A 60 21.54 1.19 -1.43
CA LEU A 60 20.94 1.90 -2.56
C LEU A 60 21.76 1.71 -3.84
N ILE A 61 23.09 1.83 -3.75
CA ILE A 61 24.01 1.61 -4.88
C ILE A 61 23.89 0.19 -5.44
N ARG A 62 23.70 -0.82 -4.58
CA ARG A 62 23.49 -2.22 -4.98
C ARG A 62 22.12 -2.45 -5.62
N GLN A 63 21.09 -1.80 -5.11
CA GLN A 63 19.76 -1.86 -5.71
C GLN A 63 19.75 -1.19 -7.10
N GLU A 64 20.55 -0.14 -7.31
CA GLU A 64 20.74 0.46 -8.64
C GLU A 64 21.28 -0.56 -9.64
N GLU A 65 22.31 -1.32 -9.26
CA GLU A 65 22.88 -2.39 -10.08
C GLU A 65 21.87 -3.48 -10.38
N THR A 66 21.12 -3.90 -9.36
CA THR A 66 20.08 -4.94 -9.50
C THR A 66 19.02 -4.54 -10.53
N ILE A 67 18.58 -3.27 -10.51
CA ILE A 67 17.62 -2.75 -11.49
C ILE A 67 18.24 -2.73 -12.89
N ILE A 68 19.48 -2.26 -13.03
CA ILE A 68 20.14 -2.19 -14.35
C ILE A 68 20.27 -3.60 -14.94
N PHE A 69 20.73 -4.59 -14.17
CA PHE A 69 20.82 -5.96 -14.64
C PHE A 69 19.47 -6.55 -15.01
N ALA A 70 18.44 -6.35 -14.18
CA ALA A 70 17.09 -6.83 -14.50
C ALA A 70 16.55 -6.23 -15.80
N LEU A 71 16.80 -4.94 -16.05
CA LEU A 71 16.39 -4.28 -17.30
C LEU A 71 17.16 -4.80 -18.52
N ILE A 72 18.47 -5.06 -18.38
CA ILE A 72 19.29 -5.67 -19.45
C ILE A 72 18.82 -7.10 -19.74
N GLU A 73 18.46 -7.88 -18.72
CA GLU A 73 17.90 -9.21 -18.91
C GLU A 73 16.54 -9.15 -19.62
N ARG A 74 15.69 -8.18 -19.26
CA ARG A 74 14.38 -8.01 -19.89
C ARG A 74 14.47 -7.55 -21.35
N SER A 75 15.45 -6.73 -21.71
CA SER A 75 15.57 -6.18 -23.08
C SER A 75 15.89 -7.22 -24.15
N GLN A 76 16.26 -8.44 -23.75
CA GLN A 76 16.51 -9.57 -24.66
C GLN A 76 15.23 -10.10 -25.33
N PHE A 77 14.05 -9.78 -24.79
CA PHE A 77 12.77 -10.27 -25.29
C PHE A 77 11.92 -9.15 -25.89
N PRO A 78 11.07 -9.42 -26.89
CA PRO A 78 10.08 -8.46 -27.37
C PRO A 78 9.09 -8.03 -26.28
N VAL A 79 8.25 -7.05 -26.59
CA VAL A 79 7.19 -6.61 -25.69
C VAL A 79 6.30 -7.78 -25.26
N ASN A 80 5.90 -8.69 -26.15
CA ASN A 80 5.05 -9.85 -25.81
C ASN A 80 3.75 -9.43 -25.10
N ALA A 81 2.94 -8.60 -25.77
CA ALA A 81 1.73 -7.98 -25.20
C ALA A 81 0.69 -8.99 -24.64
N GLU A 82 0.70 -10.22 -25.18
CA GLU A 82 -0.13 -11.34 -24.76
C GLU A 82 0.08 -11.70 -23.29
N VAL A 83 1.31 -11.53 -22.77
CA VAL A 83 1.66 -11.81 -21.36
C VAL A 83 0.89 -10.90 -20.39
N TYR A 84 0.56 -9.68 -20.82
CA TYR A 84 -0.08 -8.66 -20.00
C TYR A 84 -1.59 -8.57 -20.23
N THR A 85 -2.10 -9.25 -21.25
CA THR A 85 -3.52 -9.23 -21.62
C THR A 85 -4.30 -10.23 -20.78
N ALA A 86 -5.31 -9.76 -20.05
CA ALA A 86 -6.16 -10.62 -19.24
C ALA A 86 -6.91 -11.66 -20.09
N GLY A 87 -6.91 -12.92 -19.66
CA GLY A 87 -7.63 -13.99 -20.35
C GLY A 87 -7.05 -14.43 -21.70
N HIS A 88 -5.81 -14.04 -22.00
CA HIS A 88 -5.19 -14.41 -23.27
C HIS A 88 -4.90 -15.92 -23.34
N ARG A 89 -5.58 -16.62 -24.26
CA ARG A 89 -5.59 -18.09 -24.33
C ARG A 89 -4.25 -18.72 -24.68
N GLU A 90 -3.39 -18.03 -25.42
CA GLU A 90 -2.08 -18.58 -25.80
C GLU A 90 -1.14 -18.74 -24.59
N VAL A 91 -1.33 -17.92 -23.55
CA VAL A 91 -0.50 -17.94 -22.33
C VAL A 91 -1.19 -18.62 -21.15
N LEU A 92 -2.53 -18.59 -21.09
CA LEU A 92 -3.32 -19.17 -19.98
C LEU A 92 -3.98 -20.51 -20.32
N GLY A 93 -3.91 -20.94 -21.58
CA GLY A 93 -4.54 -22.17 -22.05
C GLY A 93 -6.07 -22.05 -22.16
N ASP A 94 -6.75 -23.18 -21.95
CA ASP A 94 -8.20 -23.34 -22.10
C ASP A 94 -9.02 -22.87 -20.87
N GLY A 95 -8.36 -22.32 -19.84
CA GLY A 95 -9.01 -21.87 -18.60
C GLY A 95 -9.46 -23.00 -17.67
N SER A 96 -9.13 -24.27 -17.98
CA SER A 96 -9.53 -25.42 -17.15
C SER A 96 -8.87 -25.44 -15.76
N LYS A 97 -7.75 -24.73 -15.58
CA LYS A 97 -6.93 -24.73 -14.35
C LYS A 97 -6.62 -23.34 -13.80
N VAL A 98 -7.02 -22.28 -14.49
CA VAL A 98 -6.54 -20.92 -14.25
C VAL A 98 -7.68 -19.93 -14.40
N ASP A 99 -7.72 -18.93 -13.52
CA ASP A 99 -8.64 -17.79 -13.64
C ASP A 99 -8.38 -17.03 -14.94
N MET A 100 -9.42 -16.88 -15.78
CA MET A 100 -9.32 -16.19 -17.07
C MET A 100 -9.49 -14.68 -16.95
N ASN A 101 -9.73 -14.13 -15.75
CA ASN A 101 -9.85 -12.68 -15.54
C ASN A 101 -8.51 -12.00 -15.22
N ILE A 102 -7.40 -12.74 -15.20
CA ILE A 102 -6.06 -12.22 -14.89
C ILE A 102 -5.12 -12.33 -16.09
N SER A 103 -4.05 -11.54 -16.09
CA SER A 103 -2.95 -11.67 -17.05
C SER A 103 -1.99 -12.80 -16.66
N PHE A 104 -1.18 -13.27 -17.61
CA PHE A 104 -0.16 -14.29 -17.32
C PHE A 104 0.92 -13.75 -16.38
N LEU A 105 1.30 -12.47 -16.52
CA LEU A 105 2.17 -11.78 -15.58
C LEU A 105 1.59 -11.79 -14.16
N ASP A 106 0.32 -11.42 -14.01
CA ASP A 106 -0.32 -11.33 -12.69
C ASP A 106 -0.43 -12.71 -12.02
N LEU A 107 -0.76 -13.75 -12.79
CA LEU A 107 -0.76 -15.12 -12.31
C LEU A 107 0.62 -15.51 -11.76
N MET A 108 1.66 -15.38 -12.58
CA MET A 108 3.00 -15.81 -12.24
C MET A 108 3.59 -15.00 -11.08
N LEU A 109 3.35 -13.68 -11.07
CA LEU A 109 3.77 -12.82 -9.97
C LEU A 109 3.07 -13.23 -8.68
N ARG A 110 1.74 -13.38 -8.68
CA ARG A 110 0.96 -13.80 -7.50
C ARG A 110 1.44 -15.13 -6.93
N GLU A 111 1.64 -16.15 -7.76
CA GLU A 111 2.13 -17.45 -7.28
C GLU A 111 3.57 -17.38 -6.75
N THR A 112 4.42 -16.54 -7.36
CA THR A 112 5.77 -16.26 -6.85
C THR A 112 5.72 -15.58 -5.48
N GLU A 113 4.80 -14.64 -5.27
CA GLU A 113 4.63 -13.98 -3.97
C GLU A 113 4.14 -14.96 -2.90
N LYS A 114 3.20 -15.85 -3.24
CA LYS A 114 2.75 -16.91 -2.32
C LYS A 114 3.88 -17.82 -1.88
N LEU A 115 4.71 -18.26 -2.84
CA LEU A 115 5.89 -19.08 -2.58
C LEU A 115 6.86 -18.36 -1.63
N HIS A 116 7.13 -17.08 -1.87
CA HIS A 116 8.04 -16.29 -1.03
C HIS A 116 7.46 -15.92 0.34
N ALA A 117 6.13 -15.80 0.47
CA ALA A 117 5.46 -15.55 1.74
C ALA A 117 5.69 -16.70 2.73
N HIS A 118 5.67 -17.95 2.26
CA HIS A 118 5.97 -19.12 3.09
C HIS A 118 7.36 -19.07 3.75
N VAL A 119 8.34 -18.47 3.08
CA VAL A 119 9.70 -18.28 3.61
C VAL A 119 9.91 -16.91 4.26
N ARG A 120 8.82 -16.23 4.69
CA ARG A 120 8.82 -14.97 5.45
C ARG A 120 9.26 -13.72 4.69
N ARG A 121 9.36 -13.74 3.35
CA ARG A 121 9.81 -12.57 2.58
C ARG A 121 9.05 -11.29 2.94
N TYR A 122 7.72 -11.34 2.90
CA TYR A 122 6.84 -10.18 3.13
C TYR A 122 6.58 -9.87 4.61
N THR A 123 7.24 -10.57 5.53
CA THR A 123 7.30 -10.14 6.94
C THR A 123 8.43 -9.13 7.15
N SER A 124 9.40 -9.07 6.23
CA SER A 124 10.51 -8.12 6.29
C SER A 124 10.03 -6.69 5.98
N PRO A 125 10.51 -5.66 6.72
CA PRO A 125 10.04 -4.28 6.54
C PRO A 125 10.45 -3.64 5.21
N ASP A 126 11.42 -4.21 4.49
CA ASP A 126 11.92 -3.73 3.20
C ASP A 126 11.32 -4.42 1.97
N GLU A 127 10.38 -5.36 2.17
CA GLU A 127 9.69 -6.08 1.09
C GLU A 127 8.21 -5.69 1.04
N ALA A 128 7.72 -5.30 -0.14
CA ALA A 128 6.32 -4.95 -0.37
C ALA A 128 5.72 -5.84 -1.47
N ALA A 129 4.61 -6.52 -1.17
CA ALA A 129 3.92 -7.39 -2.11
C ALA A 129 3.07 -6.63 -3.12
N PHE A 130 2.94 -7.14 -4.35
CA PHE A 130 2.00 -6.64 -5.35
C PHE A 130 0.56 -7.11 -5.07
N PHE A 131 0.40 -8.29 -4.47
CA PHE A 131 -0.88 -8.91 -4.10
C PHE A 131 -0.94 -9.22 -2.60
N PRO A 132 -0.90 -8.20 -1.72
CA PRO A 132 -0.84 -8.40 -0.27
C PRO A 132 -2.05 -9.17 0.30
N GLN A 133 -3.21 -9.11 -0.37
CA GLN A 133 -4.42 -9.82 0.03
C GLN A 133 -4.36 -11.34 -0.19
N ASP A 134 -3.47 -11.80 -1.07
CA ASP A 134 -3.39 -13.21 -1.49
C ASP A 134 -2.24 -13.98 -0.78
N LEU A 135 -1.54 -13.34 0.17
CA LEU A 135 -0.36 -13.92 0.81
C LEU A 135 -0.75 -14.95 1.88
N PRO A 136 -0.24 -16.19 1.81
CA PRO A 136 -0.45 -17.19 2.85
C PRO A 136 0.38 -16.89 4.11
N ALA A 137 0.00 -17.52 5.22
CA ALA A 137 0.80 -17.48 6.44
C ALA A 137 2.21 -18.12 6.22
N PRO A 138 3.26 -17.59 6.85
CA PRO A 138 4.60 -18.18 6.78
C PRO A 138 4.65 -19.59 7.38
N ILE A 139 5.44 -20.47 6.77
CA ILE A 139 5.72 -21.81 7.30
C ILE A 139 6.80 -21.74 8.38
N LEU A 140 7.76 -20.83 8.18
CA LEU A 140 8.85 -20.63 9.13
C LEU A 140 8.36 -19.90 10.39
N PRO A 141 8.95 -20.16 11.58
CA PRO A 141 8.60 -19.47 12.82
C PRO A 141 8.67 -17.94 12.69
N ALA A 142 7.81 -17.22 13.39
CA ALA A 142 7.82 -15.76 13.37
C ALA A 142 9.20 -15.21 13.74
N LEU A 143 9.70 -14.25 12.95
CA LEU A 143 10.92 -13.52 13.25
C LEU A 143 10.55 -12.13 13.75
N HIS A 144 11.09 -11.72 14.88
CA HIS A 144 10.93 -10.37 15.38
C HIS A 144 11.98 -9.47 14.75
N TYR A 145 11.54 -8.55 13.92
CA TYR A 145 12.38 -7.49 13.39
C TYR A 145 12.42 -6.30 14.36
N PRO A 146 13.57 -5.64 14.51
CA PRO A 146 13.65 -4.37 15.23
C PRO A 146 12.69 -3.36 14.59
N ARG A 147 11.98 -2.57 15.40
CA ARG A 147 11.05 -1.54 14.91
C ARG A 147 11.82 -0.30 14.45
N VAL A 148 12.46 -0.42 13.28
CA VAL A 148 13.20 0.68 12.65
C VAL A 148 12.25 1.71 12.05
N LEU A 149 11.18 1.25 11.40
CA LEU A 149 10.17 2.10 10.78
C LEU A 149 8.97 2.31 11.70
N HIS A 150 8.38 3.50 11.63
CA HIS A 150 7.06 3.77 12.17
C HIS A 150 6.02 2.86 11.48
N PRO A 151 5.03 2.32 12.21
CA PRO A 151 3.92 1.58 11.61
C PRO A 151 3.29 2.37 10.45
N ASN A 152 3.17 1.74 9.28
CA ASN A 152 2.67 2.39 8.07
C ASN A 152 1.98 1.36 7.16
N SER A 153 1.06 1.81 6.32
CA SER A 153 0.33 0.97 5.36
C SER A 153 0.73 1.24 3.90
N ILE A 154 1.91 1.86 3.68
CA ILE A 154 2.29 2.39 2.37
C ILE A 154 2.68 1.26 1.43
N ASN A 155 1.95 1.16 0.32
CA ASN A 155 2.28 0.28 -0.78
C ASN A 155 1.79 0.92 -2.09
N ILE A 156 2.72 1.25 -2.98
CA ILE A 156 2.43 1.86 -4.29
C ILE A 156 2.70 0.92 -5.47
N ASN A 157 2.78 -0.39 -5.21
CA ASN A 157 3.10 -1.39 -6.22
C ASN A 157 2.14 -1.41 -7.42
N GLY A 158 0.86 -1.08 -7.21
CA GLY A 158 -0.09 -0.93 -8.33
C GLY A 158 0.40 0.09 -9.36
N ARG A 159 0.86 1.26 -8.90
CA ARG A 159 1.43 2.31 -9.76
C ARG A 159 2.79 1.93 -10.33
N VAL A 160 3.64 1.24 -9.54
CA VAL A 160 4.92 0.73 -10.05
C VAL A 160 4.70 -0.23 -11.22
N LYS A 161 3.70 -1.13 -11.12
CA LYS A 161 3.34 -2.07 -12.19
C LYS A 161 2.82 -1.34 -13.43
N SER A 162 1.87 -0.42 -13.29
CA SER A 162 1.34 0.36 -14.43
C SER A 162 2.44 1.14 -15.14
N LEU A 163 3.29 1.84 -14.38
CA LEU A 163 4.39 2.61 -14.95
C LEU A 163 5.43 1.74 -15.65
N TYR A 164 5.71 0.55 -15.10
CA TYR A 164 6.57 -0.42 -15.75
C TYR A 164 6.03 -0.83 -17.12
N LEU A 165 4.76 -1.23 -17.19
CA LEU A 165 4.14 -1.72 -18.42
C LEU A 165 3.91 -0.62 -19.46
N GLU A 166 3.47 0.56 -19.02
CA GLU A 166 3.03 1.65 -19.91
C GLU A 166 4.17 2.55 -20.36
N SER A 167 5.20 2.76 -19.52
CA SER A 167 6.24 3.76 -19.76
C SER A 167 7.65 3.19 -19.90
N ILE A 168 8.00 2.15 -19.12
CA ILE A 168 9.36 1.58 -19.14
C ILE A 168 9.49 0.54 -20.24
N LEU A 169 8.59 -0.44 -20.27
CA LEU A 169 8.68 -1.60 -21.14
C LEU A 169 8.78 -1.23 -22.64
N PRO A 170 7.98 -0.28 -23.19
CA PRO A 170 8.08 0.10 -24.60
C PRO A 170 9.42 0.77 -24.97
N LYS A 171 10.15 1.31 -24.00
CA LYS A 171 11.45 1.97 -24.24
C LYS A 171 12.64 1.00 -24.22
N ILE A 172 12.50 -0.15 -23.55
CA ILE A 172 13.61 -1.10 -23.35
C ILE A 172 13.51 -2.35 -24.22
N SER A 173 12.34 -2.67 -24.75
CA SER A 173 12.09 -3.89 -25.52
C SER A 173 11.58 -3.58 -26.93
N PRO A 174 12.02 -4.33 -27.95
CA PRO A 174 11.52 -4.13 -29.31
C PRO A 174 10.03 -4.52 -29.41
N PRO A 175 9.26 -3.84 -30.28
CA PRO A 175 7.88 -4.23 -30.54
C PRO A 175 7.83 -5.62 -31.18
N GLY A 176 6.83 -6.42 -30.80
CA GLY A 176 6.64 -7.76 -31.36
C GLY A 176 6.25 -8.78 -30.30
N SER A 177 6.05 -10.01 -30.77
CA SER A 177 5.67 -11.14 -29.93
C SER A 177 6.35 -12.42 -30.40
N ILE A 178 6.93 -13.18 -29.47
CA ILE A 178 7.53 -14.50 -29.72
C ILE A 178 7.01 -15.48 -28.67
N ASN A 179 6.11 -16.37 -29.08
CA ASN A 179 5.42 -17.31 -28.20
C ASN A 179 6.36 -18.17 -27.34
N SER A 180 7.46 -18.68 -27.91
CA SER A 180 8.43 -19.49 -27.18
C SER A 180 9.14 -18.78 -26.02
N THR A 181 8.99 -17.45 -25.91
CA THR A 181 9.67 -16.62 -24.90
C THR A 181 8.77 -16.10 -23.79
N TYR A 182 7.45 -16.33 -23.83
CA TYR A 182 6.49 -15.77 -22.86
C TYR A 182 6.84 -16.08 -21.40
N GLY A 183 7.27 -17.31 -21.12
CA GLY A 183 7.73 -17.71 -19.77
C GLY A 183 8.95 -16.93 -19.30
N SER A 184 9.99 -16.87 -20.14
CA SER A 184 11.23 -16.13 -19.84
C SER A 184 10.98 -14.63 -19.68
N THR A 185 10.14 -14.05 -20.53
CA THR A 185 9.68 -12.66 -20.42
C THR A 185 9.03 -12.41 -19.07
N THR A 186 8.10 -13.27 -18.66
CA THR A 186 7.37 -13.09 -17.40
C THR A 186 8.29 -13.18 -16.18
N VAL A 187 9.26 -14.10 -16.19
CA VAL A 187 10.26 -14.21 -15.10
C VAL A 187 11.15 -12.96 -15.03
N ALA A 188 11.58 -12.43 -16.19
CA ALA A 188 12.35 -11.19 -16.26
C ALA A 188 11.52 -9.98 -15.77
N ASP A 189 10.24 -9.90 -16.16
CA ASP A 189 9.31 -8.86 -15.69
C ASP A 189 9.19 -8.86 -14.16
N ILE A 190 9.02 -10.04 -13.56
CA ILE A 190 8.92 -10.19 -12.09
C ILE A 190 10.20 -9.70 -11.42
N ALA A 191 11.38 -10.00 -11.97
CA ALA A 191 12.66 -9.54 -11.43
C ALA A 191 12.75 -8.00 -11.46
N VAL A 192 12.36 -7.36 -12.57
CA VAL A 192 12.33 -5.90 -12.70
C VAL A 192 11.33 -5.29 -11.69
N LEU A 193 10.11 -5.81 -11.62
CA LEU A 193 9.06 -5.31 -10.73
C LEU A 193 9.48 -5.40 -9.26
N GLN A 194 10.06 -6.52 -8.83
CA GLN A 194 10.54 -6.68 -7.45
C GLN A 194 11.72 -5.75 -7.14
N ALA A 195 12.66 -5.57 -8.08
CA ALA A 195 13.79 -4.66 -7.90
C ALA A 195 13.34 -3.20 -7.82
N LEU A 196 12.44 -2.77 -8.70
CA LEU A 196 11.84 -1.42 -8.67
C LEU A 196 11.05 -1.20 -7.39
N SER A 197 10.18 -2.15 -7.03
CA SER A 197 9.38 -2.09 -5.81
C SER A 197 10.27 -1.89 -4.58
N LYS A 198 11.29 -2.73 -4.41
CA LYS A 198 12.23 -2.64 -3.29
C LYS A 198 12.93 -1.28 -3.25
N ARG A 199 13.43 -0.78 -4.39
CA ARG A 199 14.14 0.50 -4.47
C ARG A 199 13.28 1.71 -4.14
N ILE A 200 12.05 1.71 -4.63
CA ILE A 200 11.10 2.81 -4.46
C ILE A 200 10.59 2.82 -3.00
N HIS A 201 10.20 1.65 -2.47
CA HIS A 201 9.74 1.54 -1.08
C HIS A 201 10.86 1.72 -0.05
N PHE A 202 12.13 1.57 -0.45
CA PHE A 202 13.26 1.94 0.39
C PHE A 202 13.25 3.43 0.80
N GLY A 203 12.46 4.26 0.10
CA GLY A 203 12.14 5.62 0.51
C GLY A 203 11.65 5.73 1.97
N LYS A 204 11.00 4.71 2.54
CA LYS A 204 10.56 4.70 3.95
C LYS A 204 11.75 4.84 4.93
N PHE A 205 12.83 4.08 4.70
CA PHE A 205 14.03 4.14 5.54
C PHE A 205 14.78 5.46 5.38
N ILE A 206 14.84 5.97 4.14
CA ILE A 206 15.44 7.29 3.85
C ILE A 206 14.66 8.39 4.57
N ALA A 207 13.32 8.32 4.53
CA ALA A 207 12.46 9.27 5.23
C ALA A 207 12.65 9.22 6.75
N GLU A 208 12.71 8.03 7.34
CA GLU A 208 12.97 7.88 8.78
C GLU A 208 14.32 8.47 9.18
N ALA A 209 15.38 8.20 8.42
CA ALA A 209 16.70 8.79 8.70
C ALA A 209 16.71 10.33 8.59
N LYS A 210 16.01 10.89 7.59
CA LYS A 210 15.86 12.34 7.46
C LYS A 210 15.05 12.95 8.59
N PHE A 211 13.96 12.28 9.00
CA PHE A 211 13.14 12.70 10.13
C PHE A 211 13.95 12.73 11.43
N GLN A 212 14.75 11.70 11.69
CA GLN A 212 15.59 11.63 12.88
C GLN A 212 16.73 12.67 12.87
N ALA A 213 17.22 13.05 11.69
CA ALA A 213 18.26 14.07 11.55
C ALA A 213 17.74 15.50 11.79
N GLU A 214 16.54 15.83 11.29
CA GLU A 214 15.94 17.18 11.37
C GLU A 214 14.49 17.13 11.87
N PRO A 215 14.23 16.66 13.11
CA PRO A 215 12.87 16.35 13.56
C PRO A 215 11.97 17.59 13.60
N GLU A 216 12.44 18.71 14.13
CA GLU A 216 11.63 19.92 14.31
C GLU A 216 11.06 20.45 12.98
N LEU A 217 11.88 20.46 11.93
CA LEU A 217 11.48 20.88 10.59
C LEU A 217 10.37 19.99 10.03
N TYR A 218 10.57 18.67 10.04
CA TYR A 218 9.58 17.75 9.53
C TYR A 218 8.32 17.72 10.40
N GLN A 219 8.43 17.85 11.72
CA GLN A 219 7.27 17.94 12.62
C GLN A 219 6.35 19.12 12.25
N GLN A 220 6.93 20.30 11.95
CA GLN A 220 6.17 21.47 11.53
C GLN A 220 5.45 21.22 10.20
N LEU A 221 6.17 20.70 9.21
CA LEU A 221 5.60 20.39 7.89
C LEU A 221 4.50 19.32 7.95
N ILE A 222 4.68 18.28 8.76
CA ILE A 222 3.71 17.19 8.93
C ILE A 222 2.43 17.71 9.61
N ARG A 223 2.55 18.52 10.67
CA ARG A 223 1.38 19.10 11.37
C ARG A 223 0.58 20.04 10.49
N ALA A 224 1.24 20.73 9.56
CA ALA A 224 0.61 21.59 8.56
C ALA A 224 0.08 20.81 7.34
N ASN A 225 0.22 19.47 7.31
CA ASN A 225 -0.10 18.62 6.15
C ASN A 225 0.53 19.12 4.83
N ASP A 226 1.70 19.76 4.90
CA ASP A 226 2.33 20.44 3.78
C ASP A 226 3.17 19.46 2.93
N ALA A 227 2.47 18.63 2.15
CA ALA A 227 3.10 17.65 1.27
C ALA A 227 4.07 18.30 0.26
N GLU A 228 3.75 19.51 -0.22
CA GLU A 228 4.61 20.25 -1.15
C GLU A 228 5.88 20.77 -0.48
N GLY A 229 5.76 21.31 0.73
CA GLY A 229 6.90 21.74 1.54
C GLY A 229 7.82 20.58 1.88
N ILE A 230 7.27 19.41 2.23
CA ILE A 230 8.05 18.18 2.41
C ILE A 230 8.77 17.81 1.11
N MET A 231 8.06 17.77 -0.03
CA MET A 231 8.64 17.45 -1.33
C MET A 231 9.79 18.40 -1.72
N ARG A 232 9.62 19.70 -1.47
CA ARG A 232 10.63 20.74 -1.72
C ARG A 232 11.86 20.52 -0.84
N THR A 233 11.66 20.20 0.43
CA THR A 233 12.72 19.94 1.41
C THR A 233 13.51 18.66 1.08
N LEU A 234 12.83 17.63 0.55
CA LEU A 234 13.45 16.37 0.15
C LEU A 234 14.29 16.50 -1.14
N THR A 235 13.99 17.48 -1.98
CA THR A 235 14.59 17.64 -3.31
C THR A 235 15.94 18.34 -3.21
N LYS A 236 17.02 17.61 -3.50
CA LYS A 236 18.39 18.14 -3.57
C LYS A 236 18.93 17.94 -5.00
N PRO A 237 18.80 18.94 -5.89
CA PRO A 237 19.12 18.78 -7.32
C PRO A 237 20.53 18.25 -7.58
N ALA A 238 21.52 18.73 -6.82
CA ALA A 238 22.91 18.27 -6.95
C ALA A 238 23.09 16.79 -6.58
N VAL A 239 22.30 16.25 -5.65
CA VAL A 239 22.35 14.83 -5.28
C VAL A 239 21.66 13.98 -6.36
N GLU A 240 20.53 14.44 -6.89
CA GLU A 240 19.81 13.76 -7.97
C GLU A 240 20.68 13.65 -9.22
N GLU A 241 21.34 14.73 -9.64
CA GLU A 241 22.24 14.72 -10.79
C GLU A 241 23.42 13.74 -10.61
N ARG A 242 23.98 13.65 -9.40
CA ARG A 242 25.03 12.66 -9.08
C ARG A 242 24.53 11.21 -9.14
N VAL A 243 23.26 10.96 -8.82
CA VAL A 243 22.65 9.63 -8.96
C VAL A 243 22.46 9.32 -10.44
N LEU A 244 21.94 10.28 -11.22
CA LEU A 244 21.72 10.12 -12.67
C LEU A 244 23.03 9.84 -13.42
N GLN A 245 24.08 10.61 -13.16
CA GLN A 245 25.41 10.39 -13.75
C GLN A 245 25.94 9.00 -13.42
N ARG A 246 25.88 8.59 -12.14
CA ARG A 246 26.35 7.27 -11.71
C ARG A 246 25.58 6.13 -12.38
N VAL A 247 24.25 6.24 -12.47
CA VAL A 247 23.41 5.22 -13.09
C VAL A 247 23.71 5.09 -14.58
N GLU A 248 23.90 6.22 -15.27
CA GLU A 248 24.25 6.25 -16.69
C GLU A 248 25.63 5.62 -16.95
N GLU A 249 26.65 5.95 -16.14
CA GLU A 249 27.98 5.34 -16.23
C GLU A 249 27.96 3.83 -15.98
N LYS A 250 27.20 3.38 -14.98
CA LYS A 250 27.01 1.95 -14.69
C LYS A 250 26.31 1.24 -15.85
N ALA A 251 25.24 1.82 -16.38
CA ALA A 251 24.54 1.29 -17.54
C ALA A 251 25.48 1.14 -18.75
N ARG A 252 26.31 2.15 -19.02
CA ARG A 252 27.32 2.12 -20.08
C ARG A 252 28.38 1.03 -19.87
N THR A 253 28.71 0.74 -18.62
CA THR A 253 29.70 -0.28 -18.25
C THR A 253 29.13 -1.69 -18.36
N PHE A 254 27.92 -1.94 -17.85
CA PHE A 254 27.31 -3.27 -17.84
C PHE A 254 26.65 -3.66 -19.17
N GLY A 255 26.27 -2.68 -20.00
CA GLY A 255 25.58 -2.92 -21.27
C GLY A 255 26.49 -3.36 -22.43
N ARG A 256 27.81 -3.47 -22.23
CA ARG A 256 28.80 -3.79 -23.27
C ARG A 256 29.47 -5.13 -23.03
N ASP A 257 29.88 -5.79 -24.11
CA ASP A 257 30.75 -6.95 -24.04
C ASP A 257 32.21 -6.50 -23.88
N VAL A 258 32.94 -7.11 -22.94
CA VAL A 258 34.29 -6.70 -22.52
C VAL A 258 35.33 -6.85 -23.65
N THR A 259 35.00 -7.60 -24.71
CA THR A 259 35.85 -7.85 -25.88
C THR A 259 35.84 -6.71 -26.90
N ASP A 260 34.86 -5.82 -26.86
CA ASP A 260 34.74 -4.69 -27.80
C ASP A 260 35.57 -3.50 -27.32
N ALA A 261 36.88 -3.59 -27.49
CA ALA A 261 37.86 -2.53 -27.19
C ALA A 261 37.86 -1.38 -28.24
N GLY A 262 36.71 -1.10 -28.86
CA GLY A 262 36.52 0.02 -29.80
C GLY A 262 36.24 1.36 -29.09
N PRO A 263 36.34 2.50 -29.79
CA PRO A 263 35.98 3.80 -29.24
C PRO A 263 34.53 3.81 -28.73
N MET A 264 34.25 4.64 -27.72
CA MET A 264 32.98 4.68 -27.01
C MET A 264 31.79 5.11 -27.91
N SER A 265 31.26 4.22 -28.75
CA SER A 265 29.99 4.46 -29.45
C SER A 265 28.80 3.97 -28.60
N GLU A 266 27.69 4.70 -28.66
CA GLU A 266 26.44 4.33 -27.97
C GLU A 266 25.68 3.17 -28.66
N GLU A 267 26.08 2.83 -29.89
CA GLU A 267 25.37 1.88 -30.77
C GLU A 267 25.49 0.41 -30.35
N HIS A 268 26.38 0.05 -29.43
CA HIS A 268 26.60 -1.34 -29.00
C HIS A 268 26.13 -1.67 -27.57
N CYS A 269 25.31 -0.83 -26.96
CA CYS A 269 24.77 -1.10 -25.61
C CYS A 269 23.45 -1.89 -25.69
N LYS A 270 23.33 -2.99 -24.93
CA LYS A 270 22.09 -3.82 -24.84
C LYS A 270 20.83 -3.02 -24.44
N VAL A 271 21.01 -1.98 -23.62
CA VAL A 271 20.01 -0.97 -23.32
C VAL A 271 20.71 0.39 -23.40
N PRO A 272 20.14 1.38 -24.11
CA PRO A 272 20.75 2.70 -24.18
C PRO A 272 20.88 3.34 -22.78
N PRO A 273 22.08 3.80 -22.37
CA PRO A 273 22.27 4.42 -21.05
C PRO A 273 21.35 5.63 -20.81
N ALA A 274 21.02 6.38 -21.87
CA ALA A 274 20.08 7.50 -21.84
C ALA A 274 18.67 7.07 -21.39
N VAL A 275 18.19 5.89 -21.82
CA VAL A 275 16.88 5.35 -21.42
C VAL A 275 16.85 5.03 -19.92
N ILE A 276 17.94 4.48 -19.38
CA ILE A 276 18.03 4.20 -17.94
C ILE A 276 18.12 5.51 -17.13
N ARG A 277 18.84 6.51 -17.63
CA ARG A 277 18.89 7.85 -17.02
C ARG A 277 17.50 8.50 -16.98
N GLU A 278 16.78 8.49 -18.10
CA GLU A 278 15.40 8.96 -18.20
C GLU A 278 14.50 8.25 -17.20
N LEU A 279 14.55 6.92 -17.16
CA LEU A 279 13.76 6.11 -16.25
C LEU A 279 13.98 6.50 -14.79
N TYR A 280 15.24 6.75 -14.40
CA TYR A 280 15.54 7.18 -13.03
C TYR A 280 15.04 8.58 -12.72
N ARG A 281 15.25 9.53 -13.66
CA ARG A 281 14.87 10.93 -13.49
C ARG A 281 13.36 11.12 -13.44
N ASP A 282 12.66 10.46 -14.35
CA ASP A 282 11.25 10.75 -14.62
C ASP A 282 10.33 9.86 -13.75
N TYR A 283 10.83 8.72 -13.26
CA TYR A 283 10.01 7.74 -12.55
C TYR A 283 10.58 7.30 -11.19
N VAL A 284 11.77 6.68 -11.14
CA VAL A 284 12.26 6.05 -9.90
C VAL A 284 12.50 7.08 -8.79
N ILE A 285 13.19 8.18 -9.09
CA ILE A 285 13.47 9.24 -8.11
C ILE A 285 12.16 9.92 -7.66
N PRO A 286 11.26 10.38 -8.55
CA PRO A 286 9.97 10.95 -8.16
C PRO A 286 9.13 10.04 -7.28
N MET A 287 8.95 8.76 -7.66
CA MET A 287 8.16 7.81 -6.86
C MET A 287 8.80 7.52 -5.50
N THR A 288 10.14 7.44 -5.44
CA THR A 288 10.84 7.28 -4.15
C THR A 288 10.62 8.51 -3.25
N LYS A 289 10.56 9.73 -3.81
CA LYS A 289 10.23 10.95 -3.05
C LYS A 289 8.77 10.94 -2.60
N GLU A 290 7.86 10.48 -3.44
CA GLU A 290 6.46 10.32 -3.07
C GLU A 290 6.28 9.35 -1.88
N VAL A 291 6.94 8.20 -1.90
CA VAL A 291 6.95 7.27 -0.75
C VAL A 291 7.49 7.95 0.51
N GLN A 292 8.54 8.78 0.39
CA GLN A 292 9.08 9.53 1.53
C GLN A 292 8.04 10.51 2.08
N VAL A 293 7.33 11.25 1.23
CA VAL A 293 6.27 12.18 1.65
C VAL A 293 5.14 11.42 2.35
N MET A 294 4.61 10.35 1.73
CA MET A 294 3.56 9.52 2.32
C MET A 294 3.95 8.95 3.69
N TYR A 295 5.22 8.58 3.85
CA TYR A 295 5.76 8.06 5.10
C TYR A 295 5.88 9.15 6.17
N LEU A 296 6.41 10.32 5.81
CA LEU A 296 6.55 11.43 6.75
C LEU A 296 5.20 11.92 7.25
N LEU A 297 4.19 12.01 6.38
CA LEU A 297 2.82 12.38 6.81
C LEU A 297 2.24 11.36 7.80
N GLN A 298 2.49 10.06 7.62
CA GLN A 298 2.10 9.03 8.59
C GLN A 298 2.96 8.98 9.86
N ARG A 299 4.04 9.76 9.94
CA ARG A 299 5.04 9.62 11.02
C ARG A 299 4.58 10.19 12.36
N ILE A 300 3.63 11.12 12.31
CA ILE A 300 3.06 11.82 13.47
C ILE A 300 1.57 11.97 13.20
N HIS A 301 0.75 11.73 14.21
CA HIS A 301 -0.67 12.03 14.12
C HIS A 301 -0.88 13.53 13.86
N HIS A 302 -1.58 13.86 12.79
CA HIS A 302 -2.02 15.21 12.46
C HIS A 302 -3.51 15.19 12.09
N ASN A 303 -4.21 16.29 12.31
CA ASN A 303 -5.64 16.39 12.04
C ASN A 303 -5.87 16.96 10.63
N SER A 304 -5.36 16.29 9.60
CA SER A 304 -5.73 16.64 8.23
C SER A 304 -6.97 15.87 7.80
N ILE A 305 -7.85 16.57 7.10
CA ILE A 305 -9.23 16.14 6.88
C ILE A 305 -9.58 16.34 5.40
N ALA A 306 -10.21 15.36 4.78
CA ALA A 306 -10.87 15.53 3.49
C ALA A 306 -12.39 15.58 3.68
N ILE A 307 -13.05 16.48 2.96
CA ILE A 307 -14.50 16.63 2.98
C ILE A 307 -15.06 16.66 1.55
N PRO A 308 -16.29 16.18 1.32
CA PRO A 308 -16.99 16.44 0.07
C PRO A 308 -17.48 17.90 0.03
N GLY A 309 -17.28 18.56 -1.10
CA GLY A 309 -17.73 19.94 -1.33
C GLY A 309 -16.75 21.01 -0.85
N PRO A 310 -17.16 22.29 -0.79
CA PRO A 310 -16.24 23.41 -0.54
C PRO A 310 -15.78 23.49 0.92
N CYS A 311 -14.56 24.00 1.14
CA CYS A 311 -13.98 24.27 2.47
C CYS A 311 -14.44 25.62 3.03
N ASP A 312 -15.75 25.84 3.09
CA ASP A 312 -16.31 27.09 3.59
C ASP A 312 -17.52 26.85 4.50
N PRO A 313 -17.94 27.86 5.27
CA PRO A 313 -19.04 27.72 6.22
C PRO A 313 -20.39 27.28 5.65
N THR A 314 -20.58 27.33 4.33
CA THR A 314 -21.82 26.88 3.66
C THR A 314 -21.89 25.37 3.51
N SER A 315 -20.74 24.68 3.55
CA SER A 315 -20.67 23.22 3.45
C SER A 315 -21.02 22.54 4.78
N PRO A 316 -22.03 21.64 4.80
CA PRO A 316 -22.36 20.92 6.01
C PRO A 316 -21.23 20.01 6.52
N ALA A 317 -20.45 19.44 5.60
CA ALA A 317 -19.31 18.59 5.93
C ALA A 317 -18.14 19.41 6.52
N TYR A 318 -17.92 20.64 6.03
CA TYR A 318 -16.92 21.55 6.60
C TYR A 318 -17.26 21.91 8.05
N GLN A 319 -18.52 22.25 8.31
CA GLN A 319 -18.98 22.55 9.67
C GLN A 319 -18.92 21.33 10.59
N ALA A 320 -19.23 20.12 10.09
CA ALA A 320 -19.06 18.88 10.84
C ALA A 320 -17.60 18.61 11.20
N ALA A 321 -16.68 18.87 10.27
CA ALA A 321 -15.24 18.78 10.53
C ALA A 321 -14.82 19.71 11.66
N LEU A 322 -15.23 20.99 11.63
CA LEU A 322 -14.89 21.96 12.67
C LEU A 322 -15.54 21.63 14.02
N GLN A 323 -16.75 21.09 14.04
CA GLN A 323 -17.44 20.67 15.27
C GLN A 323 -16.68 19.53 15.97
N HIS A 324 -16.12 18.59 15.20
CA HIS A 324 -15.43 17.43 15.75
C HIS A 324 -13.97 17.71 16.11
N PHE A 325 -13.24 18.34 15.19
CA PHE A 325 -11.79 18.52 15.32
C PHE A 325 -11.39 19.91 15.83
N GLY A 326 -12.34 20.81 16.07
CA GLY A 326 -12.09 22.18 16.53
C GLY A 326 -11.82 23.17 15.39
N PRO A 327 -11.77 24.49 15.68
CA PRO A 327 -11.50 25.53 14.68
C PRO A 327 -10.05 25.56 14.17
N GLU A 328 -9.11 24.90 14.86
CA GLU A 328 -7.69 24.85 14.51
C GLU A 328 -7.39 24.06 13.24
N VAL A 329 -8.29 23.19 12.79
CA VAL A 329 -8.08 22.37 11.59
C VAL A 329 -8.46 23.06 10.29
N LYS A 330 -8.96 24.31 10.33
CA LYS A 330 -9.45 25.03 9.13
C LYS A 330 -8.46 25.01 7.96
N ASP A 331 -7.18 25.23 8.25
CA ASP A 331 -6.12 25.28 7.25
C ASP A 331 -5.69 23.88 6.76
N ASN A 332 -6.16 22.82 7.42
CA ASN A 332 -5.84 21.41 7.15
C ASN A 332 -7.02 20.64 6.54
N ILE A 333 -8.07 21.33 6.06
CA ILE A 333 -9.22 20.71 5.39
C ILE A 333 -9.06 20.80 3.87
N THR A 334 -9.06 19.64 3.21
CA THR A 334 -9.02 19.50 1.75
C THR A 334 -10.42 19.23 1.19
N SER A 335 -10.79 19.96 0.14
CA SER A 335 -12.05 19.79 -0.58
C SER A 335 -11.92 18.68 -1.62
N CYS A 336 -12.93 17.82 -1.71
CA CYS A 336 -13.04 16.74 -2.67
C CYS A 336 -14.38 16.86 -3.43
N GLN A 337 -14.43 16.37 -4.67
CA GLN A 337 -15.63 16.39 -5.51
C GLN A 337 -16.76 15.51 -4.96
N GLY A 338 -16.43 14.48 -4.16
CA GLY A 338 -17.41 13.61 -3.53
C GLY A 338 -16.79 12.58 -2.61
N ALA A 339 -17.63 11.72 -2.01
CA ALA A 339 -17.20 10.73 -1.03
C ALA A 339 -16.10 9.79 -1.57
N THR A 340 -16.19 9.34 -2.82
CA THR A 340 -15.17 8.46 -3.44
C THR A 340 -13.76 9.06 -3.36
N GLU A 341 -13.63 10.35 -3.65
CA GLU A 341 -12.33 11.03 -3.60
C GLU A 341 -11.86 11.24 -2.15
N VAL A 342 -12.76 11.46 -1.20
CA VAL A 342 -12.44 11.48 0.24
C VAL A 342 -11.87 10.13 0.69
N PHE A 343 -12.50 9.02 0.30
CA PHE A 343 -11.99 7.67 0.57
C PHE A 343 -10.61 7.46 -0.05
N GLN A 344 -10.42 7.90 -1.30
CA GLN A 344 -9.13 7.81 -1.99
C GLN A 344 -8.05 8.64 -1.28
N ALA A 345 -8.37 9.85 -0.82
CA ALA A 345 -7.44 10.71 -0.12
C ALA A 345 -6.97 10.09 1.22
N VAL A 346 -7.89 9.52 2.00
CA VAL A 346 -7.56 8.77 3.23
C VAL A 346 -6.75 7.52 2.89
N MET A 347 -7.16 6.75 1.87
CA MET A 347 -6.47 5.54 1.42
C MET A 347 -5.06 5.81 0.89
N ALA A 348 -4.85 6.95 0.23
CA ALA A 348 -3.57 7.41 -0.24
C ALA A 348 -2.70 8.03 0.88
N ASN A 349 -3.25 8.20 2.10
CA ASN A 349 -2.63 8.95 3.20
C ASN A 349 -2.30 10.41 2.84
N GLN A 350 -3.10 11.02 1.96
CA GLN A 350 -3.05 12.47 1.73
C GLN A 350 -3.66 13.22 2.90
N VAL A 351 -4.63 12.59 3.58
CA VAL A 351 -5.24 13.07 4.82
C VAL A 351 -5.35 11.94 5.85
N CYS A 352 -5.40 12.29 7.13
CA CYS A 352 -5.62 11.31 8.20
C CYS A 352 -7.08 10.90 8.33
N TYR A 353 -7.99 11.85 8.11
CA TYR A 353 -9.43 11.67 8.32
C TYR A 353 -10.23 12.08 7.09
N GLY A 354 -11.39 11.46 6.91
CA GLY A 354 -12.43 11.90 5.99
C GLY A 354 -13.72 12.17 6.75
N VAL A 355 -14.45 13.23 6.42
CA VAL A 355 -15.76 13.53 7.01
C VAL A 355 -16.81 13.36 5.94
N ILE A 356 -17.69 12.38 6.10
CA ILE A 356 -18.65 11.99 5.06
C ILE A 356 -20.05 11.96 5.64
N LEU A 357 -21.01 12.53 4.90
CA LEU A 357 -22.42 12.42 5.23
C LEU A 357 -22.87 10.97 5.08
N MET A 358 -23.37 10.38 6.16
CA MET A 358 -23.87 9.00 6.16
C MET A 358 -25.40 8.95 6.18
N GLU A 359 -26.05 9.82 6.96
CA GLU A 359 -27.52 9.91 7.02
C GLU A 359 -27.96 11.37 6.94
N ASP A 360 -29.01 11.62 6.16
CA ASP A 360 -29.71 12.90 6.15
C ASP A 360 -31.21 12.62 6.31
N SER A 361 -31.79 13.12 7.40
CA SER A 361 -33.20 12.87 7.70
C SER A 361 -34.16 13.46 6.67
N ALA A 362 -33.73 14.45 5.87
CA ALA A 362 -34.55 15.04 4.81
C ALA A 362 -34.43 14.33 3.45
N ALA A 363 -33.31 13.64 3.18
CA ALA A 363 -33.04 13.03 1.88
C ALA A 363 -33.47 11.54 1.77
N GLY A 364 -33.76 10.88 2.90
CA GLY A 364 -34.11 9.45 2.94
C GLY A 364 -32.92 8.51 2.66
N ALA A 365 -33.17 7.20 2.66
CA ALA A 365 -32.16 6.11 2.68
C ALA A 365 -31.27 5.97 1.42
N LEU A 366 -31.25 6.95 0.51
CA LEU A 366 -30.64 6.84 -0.83
C LEU A 366 -29.10 6.98 -0.87
N GLN A 367 -28.42 7.25 0.25
CA GLN A 367 -26.96 7.49 0.26
C GLN A 367 -26.11 6.27 0.68
N HIS A 368 -26.71 5.22 1.25
CA HIS A 368 -25.93 4.18 1.93
C HIS A 368 -25.25 3.16 0.99
N ALA A 369 -25.90 2.75 -0.09
CA ALA A 369 -25.39 1.64 -0.92
C ALA A 369 -24.02 1.95 -1.56
N SER A 370 -23.88 3.16 -2.11
CA SER A 370 -22.62 3.60 -2.74
C SER A 370 -21.49 3.75 -1.73
N LEU A 371 -21.78 4.28 -0.54
CA LEU A 371 -20.80 4.41 0.55
C LEU A 371 -20.35 3.05 1.08
N LEU A 372 -21.28 2.11 1.25
CA LEU A 372 -20.94 0.74 1.68
C LEU A 372 -20.08 0.02 0.66
N SER A 373 -20.30 0.26 -0.64
CA SER A 373 -19.40 -0.23 -1.69
C SER A 373 -17.97 0.29 -1.51
N LEU A 374 -17.83 1.57 -1.12
CA LEU A 374 -16.52 2.16 -0.85
C LEU A 374 -15.88 1.55 0.39
N PHE A 375 -16.62 1.36 1.49
CA PHE A 375 -16.07 0.68 2.66
C PHE A 375 -15.67 -0.78 2.41
N CYS A 376 -16.42 -1.52 1.59
CA CYS A 376 -16.07 -2.91 1.26
C CYS A 376 -14.82 -3.01 0.36
N THR A 377 -14.44 -1.93 -0.31
CA THR A 377 -13.28 -1.90 -1.22
C THR A 377 -12.08 -1.16 -0.64
N ALA A 378 -12.32 -0.21 0.25
CA ALA A 378 -11.30 0.58 0.90
C ALA A 378 -10.99 0.03 2.29
N LYS A 379 -9.70 -0.14 2.62
CA LYS A 379 -9.24 -0.51 3.97
C LYS A 379 -9.28 0.69 4.92
N VAL A 380 -10.46 1.29 5.08
CA VAL A 380 -10.75 2.36 6.03
C VAL A 380 -11.86 1.92 6.96
N VAL A 381 -11.86 2.48 8.17
CA VAL A 381 -12.86 2.24 9.19
C VAL A 381 -13.52 3.56 9.59
N ILE A 382 -14.75 3.48 10.06
CA ILE A 382 -15.42 4.54 10.80
C ILE A 382 -14.76 4.62 12.18
N SER A 383 -14.07 5.72 12.44
CA SER A 383 -13.38 5.98 13.72
C SER A 383 -14.21 6.83 14.67
N ASP A 384 -15.14 7.64 14.17
CA ASP A 384 -16.07 8.41 15.00
C ASP A 384 -17.29 8.88 14.18
N GLU A 385 -18.22 9.57 14.83
CA GLU A 385 -19.39 10.19 14.22
C GLU A 385 -19.68 11.59 14.76
N VAL A 386 -20.44 12.37 14.00
CA VAL A 386 -20.85 13.74 14.35
C VAL A 386 -22.28 13.95 13.90
N PHE A 387 -23.14 14.33 14.82
CA PHE A 387 -24.50 14.74 14.51
C PHE A 387 -24.60 16.25 14.40
N ARG A 388 -25.32 16.71 13.38
CA ARG A 388 -25.65 18.11 13.14
C ARG A 388 -27.16 18.24 12.95
N THR A 389 -27.74 19.25 13.58
CA THR A 389 -29.16 19.59 13.39
C THR A 389 -29.23 21.02 12.87
N ASP A 390 -29.81 21.21 11.69
CA ASP A 390 -29.98 22.54 11.13
C ASP A 390 -31.11 23.28 11.86
N ALA A 391 -30.81 24.48 12.36
CA ALA A 391 -31.76 25.35 13.04
C ALA A 391 -32.64 26.16 12.06
N THR A 392 -32.92 25.64 10.86
CA THR A 392 -33.75 26.30 9.84
C THR A 392 -35.23 26.19 10.20
N THR A 393 -35.62 26.92 11.24
CA THR A 393 -36.89 27.64 11.43
C THR A 393 -36.74 28.49 12.70
N ALA A 394 -35.96 29.56 12.61
CA ALA A 394 -35.95 30.59 13.65
C ALA A 394 -37.37 31.20 13.79
N PRO A 395 -37.84 31.47 15.02
CA PRO A 395 -39.23 31.79 15.29
C PRO A 395 -39.63 33.14 14.68
N THR A 396 -40.69 33.15 13.86
CA THR A 396 -41.50 34.36 13.69
C THR A 396 -42.25 34.58 15.01
N PRO A 397 -41.96 35.63 15.79
CA PRO A 397 -42.66 35.87 17.05
C PRO A 397 -44.09 36.30 16.70
N GLY A 398 -45.10 35.45 16.91
CA GLY A 398 -46.48 35.91 16.79
C GLY A 398 -47.60 34.90 16.55
N LEU A 399 -47.34 33.61 16.29
CA LEU A 399 -48.43 32.66 16.04
C LEU A 399 -48.29 31.41 16.92
N GLY A 400 -49.20 31.28 17.86
CA GLY A 400 -49.25 30.17 18.80
C GLY A 400 -49.59 28.83 18.14
N GLY A 401 -49.05 27.76 18.73
CA GLY A 401 -49.73 26.46 18.78
C GLY A 401 -49.61 25.50 17.60
N ALA A 402 -48.52 25.50 16.82
CA ALA A 402 -48.28 24.43 15.84
C ALA A 402 -47.06 23.59 16.24
N HIS A 403 -47.24 22.26 16.28
CA HIS A 403 -46.18 21.25 16.42
C HIS A 403 -45.10 21.53 15.37
N GLN A 404 -43.93 22.01 15.79
CA GLN A 404 -42.81 22.25 14.87
C GLN A 404 -42.37 20.93 14.24
N PRO A 405 -42.05 20.91 12.93
CA PRO A 405 -41.38 19.77 12.34
C PRO A 405 -39.99 19.63 12.99
N PRO A 406 -39.55 18.40 13.32
CA PRO A 406 -38.21 18.19 13.85
C PRO A 406 -37.16 18.74 12.87
N GLY A 407 -36.17 19.46 13.38
CA GLY A 407 -35.09 20.02 12.56
C GLY A 407 -34.36 18.92 11.78
N ASN A 408 -33.88 19.23 10.57
CA ASN A 408 -33.16 18.26 9.76
C ASN A 408 -31.89 17.84 10.48
N THR A 409 -31.76 16.56 10.80
CA THR A 409 -30.58 15.99 11.45
C THR A 409 -29.76 15.22 10.43
N GLN A 410 -28.51 15.62 10.30
CA GLN A 410 -27.49 15.01 9.46
C GLN A 410 -26.48 14.29 10.34
N ARG A 411 -26.15 13.05 9.97
CA ARG A 411 -25.14 12.23 10.61
C ARG A 411 -23.93 12.13 9.70
N PHE A 412 -22.80 12.65 10.16
CA PHE A 412 -21.52 12.50 9.50
C PHE A 412 -20.72 11.41 10.19
N VAL A 413 -19.97 10.65 9.41
CA VAL A 413 -18.97 9.70 9.92
C VAL A 413 -17.58 10.20 9.64
N ILE A 414 -16.69 9.97 10.62
CA ILE A 414 -15.27 10.19 10.51
C ILE A 414 -14.64 8.88 10.07
N ILE A 415 -14.05 8.86 8.88
CA ILE A 415 -13.32 7.70 8.38
C ILE A 415 -11.81 7.90 8.56
N SER A 416 -11.10 6.82 8.87
CA SER A 416 -9.65 6.81 8.93
C SER A 416 -9.11 5.39 8.71
N LYS A 417 -7.78 5.24 8.68
CA LYS A 417 -7.15 3.91 8.60
C LYS A 417 -6.94 3.23 9.94
N VAL A 418 -7.06 3.99 11.02
CA VAL A 418 -6.75 3.53 12.37
C VAL A 418 -8.02 3.58 13.18
N GLN A 419 -8.37 2.45 13.77
CA GLN A 419 -9.52 2.40 14.65
C GLN A 419 -9.27 3.19 15.93
N GLY A 420 -10.32 3.84 16.46
CA GLY A 420 -10.29 4.48 17.76
C GLY A 420 -10.03 3.48 18.90
N VAL A 421 -9.62 4.03 20.05
CA VAL A 421 -9.52 3.24 21.29
C VAL A 421 -10.91 3.10 21.90
N ALA A 422 -11.20 1.94 22.50
CA ALA A 422 -12.45 1.70 23.20
C ALA A 422 -12.71 2.78 24.27
N THR A 423 -13.88 3.40 24.22
CA THR A 423 -14.32 4.43 25.17
C THR A 423 -15.14 3.85 26.32
N GLY A 424 -15.59 2.60 26.19
CA GLY A 424 -16.44 1.92 27.17
C GLY A 424 -17.94 2.17 26.96
N ASN A 425 -18.31 3.10 26.07
CA ASN A 425 -19.66 3.25 25.54
C ASN A 425 -19.58 3.32 24.02
N ASP A 426 -19.19 2.20 23.41
CA ASP A 426 -18.94 2.10 21.98
C ASP A 426 -20.05 1.37 21.24
N LYS A 427 -20.07 1.55 19.92
CA LYS A 427 -20.82 0.73 18.99
C LYS A 427 -19.95 0.26 17.85
N THR A 428 -20.34 -0.85 17.23
CA THR A 428 -19.66 -1.49 16.11
C THR A 428 -20.58 -1.52 14.90
N ALA A 429 -20.09 -1.00 13.77
CA ALA A 429 -20.78 -1.03 12.48
C ALA A 429 -20.33 -2.24 11.65
N LEU A 430 -21.29 -3.00 11.14
CA LEU A 430 -21.07 -4.22 10.36
C LEU A 430 -21.91 -4.18 9.08
N CYS A 431 -21.37 -4.75 8.00
CA CYS A 431 -22.09 -5.03 6.77
C CYS A 431 -22.01 -6.52 6.45
N PHE A 432 -23.13 -7.18 6.20
CA PHE A 432 -23.11 -8.61 5.88
C PHE A 432 -24.18 -9.01 4.88
N GLY A 433 -23.85 -10.01 4.07
CA GLY A 433 -24.75 -10.58 3.06
C GLY A 433 -25.60 -11.71 3.61
N LEU A 434 -26.82 -11.84 3.09
CA LEU A 434 -27.74 -12.91 3.45
C LEU A 434 -27.74 -14.02 2.40
N SER A 435 -27.78 -15.28 2.86
CA SER A 435 -28.06 -16.42 1.99
C SER A 435 -29.53 -16.44 1.57
N HIS A 436 -29.82 -16.89 0.35
CA HIS A 436 -31.20 -16.99 -0.16
C HIS A 436 -31.94 -18.23 0.41
N LYS A 437 -32.27 -18.18 1.71
CA LYS A 437 -33.02 -19.21 2.43
C LYS A 437 -33.98 -18.60 3.47
N PRO A 438 -35.13 -19.23 3.76
CA PRO A 438 -36.01 -18.79 4.84
C PRO A 438 -35.27 -18.73 6.18
N GLY A 439 -35.48 -17.65 6.93
CA GLY A 439 -34.89 -17.48 8.26
C GLY A 439 -33.46 -16.92 8.28
N ALA A 440 -32.82 -16.67 7.13
CA ALA A 440 -31.42 -16.20 7.08
C ALA A 440 -31.15 -14.95 7.94
N LEU A 441 -31.98 -13.91 7.83
CA LEU A 441 -31.83 -12.69 8.64
C LEU A 441 -32.01 -12.98 10.13
N ARG A 442 -33.02 -13.78 10.49
CA ARG A 442 -33.27 -14.18 11.88
C ARG A 442 -32.06 -14.92 12.45
N ASP A 443 -31.50 -15.87 11.70
CA ASP A 443 -30.37 -16.67 12.14
C ASP A 443 -29.13 -15.78 12.37
N CYS A 444 -28.89 -14.79 11.50
CA CYS A 444 -27.84 -13.78 11.70
C CYS A 444 -28.09 -12.90 12.94
N LEU A 445 -29.29 -12.33 13.10
CA LEU A 445 -29.61 -11.48 14.26
C LEU A 445 -29.61 -12.27 15.59
N ASN A 446 -29.95 -13.55 15.56
CA ASN A 446 -29.84 -14.44 16.71
C ASN A 446 -28.40 -14.63 17.19
N VAL A 447 -27.38 -14.34 16.38
CA VAL A 447 -25.98 -14.30 16.83
C VAL A 447 -25.83 -13.25 17.92
N PHE A 448 -26.29 -12.02 17.69
CA PHE A 448 -26.17 -10.93 18.67
C PHE A 448 -26.93 -11.24 19.96
N CYS A 449 -28.12 -11.83 19.85
CA CYS A 449 -28.90 -12.27 21.02
C CYS A 449 -28.16 -13.33 21.86
N ARG A 450 -27.48 -14.30 21.23
CA ARG A 450 -26.71 -15.34 21.95
C ARG A 450 -25.56 -14.78 22.78
N TYR A 451 -25.00 -13.65 22.36
CA TYR A 451 -23.87 -12.99 23.02
C TYR A 451 -24.32 -11.79 23.87
N ASP A 452 -25.64 -11.61 24.08
CA ASP A 452 -26.22 -10.48 24.83
C ASP A 452 -25.81 -9.10 24.28
N ILE A 453 -25.71 -9.02 22.94
CA ILE A 453 -25.34 -7.79 22.22
C ILE A 453 -26.61 -7.09 21.75
N ASN A 454 -26.82 -5.86 22.22
CA ASN A 454 -27.93 -5.03 21.77
C ASN A 454 -27.69 -4.52 20.34
N VAL A 455 -28.74 -4.53 19.52
CA VAL A 455 -28.70 -4.02 18.15
C VAL A 455 -29.29 -2.62 18.14
N LEU A 456 -28.47 -1.63 17.80
CA LEU A 456 -28.83 -0.21 17.85
C LEU A 456 -29.54 0.24 16.58
N SER A 457 -29.13 -0.29 15.43
CA SER A 457 -29.71 0.02 14.13
C SER A 457 -29.56 -1.18 13.18
N VAL A 458 -30.57 -1.45 12.36
CA VAL A 458 -30.52 -2.43 11.29
C VAL A 458 -31.19 -1.85 10.06
N GLN A 459 -30.48 -1.86 8.94
CA GLN A 459 -30.99 -1.38 7.66
C GLN A 459 -30.75 -2.44 6.59
N SER A 460 -31.80 -2.72 5.82
CA SER A 460 -31.72 -3.57 4.63
C SER A 460 -31.44 -2.70 3.42
N LEU A 461 -30.35 -2.99 2.72
CA LEU A 461 -29.86 -2.23 1.56
C LEU A 461 -29.58 -3.18 0.40
N THR A 462 -29.27 -2.62 -0.77
CA THR A 462 -28.90 -3.40 -1.95
C THR A 462 -27.58 -2.90 -2.50
N LEU A 463 -26.61 -3.79 -2.68
CA LEU A 463 -25.33 -3.51 -3.33
C LEU A 463 -25.33 -4.18 -4.71
N GLY A 464 -25.54 -3.40 -5.77
CA GLY A 464 -25.87 -3.92 -7.09
C GLY A 464 -27.25 -4.61 -7.05
N GLU A 465 -27.27 -5.93 -7.28
CA GLU A 465 -28.49 -6.77 -7.15
C GLU A 465 -28.51 -7.59 -5.85
N LYS A 466 -27.48 -7.50 -5.01
CA LYS A 466 -27.34 -8.34 -3.81
C LYS A 466 -27.93 -7.65 -2.58
N PRO A 467 -28.85 -8.30 -1.84
CA PRO A 467 -29.33 -7.77 -0.58
C PRO A 467 -28.24 -7.85 0.49
N ILE A 468 -28.01 -6.73 1.16
CA ILE A 468 -27.03 -6.59 2.23
C ILE A 468 -27.69 -5.99 3.47
N ILE A 469 -27.17 -6.34 4.64
CA ILE A 469 -27.61 -5.78 5.91
C ILE A 469 -26.49 -4.92 6.48
N PHE A 470 -26.81 -3.66 6.75
CA PHE A 470 -26.00 -2.79 7.58
C PHE A 470 -26.57 -2.83 9.00
N ALA A 471 -25.71 -3.13 9.98
CA ALA A 471 -26.11 -3.19 11.38
C ALA A 471 -25.12 -2.42 12.26
N GLU A 472 -25.65 -1.67 13.21
CA GLU A 472 -24.89 -1.10 14.32
C GLU A 472 -25.26 -1.82 15.59
N VAL A 473 -24.27 -2.32 16.31
CA VAL A 473 -24.45 -3.10 17.53
C VAL A 473 -23.67 -2.49 18.67
N GLN A 474 -24.14 -2.64 19.90
CA GLN A 474 -23.48 -2.11 21.09
C GLN A 474 -22.20 -2.91 21.41
N GLY A 475 -21.13 -2.21 21.77
CA GLY A 475 -19.84 -2.78 22.14
C GLY A 475 -18.73 -2.49 21.12
N HIS A 476 -17.48 -2.61 21.57
CA HIS A 476 -16.27 -2.39 20.79
C HIS A 476 -15.69 -3.69 20.21
N SER A 477 -14.99 -3.64 19.07
CA SER A 477 -14.37 -4.81 18.42
C SER A 477 -13.29 -5.51 19.25
N THR A 478 -12.78 -4.86 20.30
CA THR A 478 -11.82 -5.43 21.25
C THR A 478 -12.48 -6.30 22.32
N GLU A 479 -13.80 -6.21 22.47
CA GLU A 479 -14.53 -6.96 23.48
C GLU A 479 -14.81 -8.39 23.03
N ALA A 480 -14.64 -9.35 23.95
CA ALA A 480 -14.81 -10.77 23.66
C ALA A 480 -16.20 -11.15 23.10
N PRO A 481 -17.33 -10.57 23.56
CA PRO A 481 -18.65 -10.84 22.97
C PRO A 481 -18.72 -10.43 21.49
N ILE A 482 -18.24 -9.24 21.12
CA ILE A 482 -18.24 -8.76 19.74
C ILE A 482 -17.38 -9.66 18.84
N GLN A 483 -16.18 -10.03 19.29
CA GLN A 483 -15.28 -10.91 18.53
C GLN A 483 -15.91 -12.29 18.28
N SER A 484 -16.57 -12.85 19.30
CA SER A 484 -17.25 -14.14 19.20
C SER A 484 -18.46 -14.06 18.27
N ALA A 485 -19.23 -12.98 18.37
CA ALA A 485 -20.37 -12.72 17.49
C ALA A 485 -19.95 -12.56 16.03
N MET A 486 -18.89 -11.79 15.74
CA MET A 486 -18.37 -11.62 14.38
C MET A 486 -17.90 -12.96 13.79
N LYS A 487 -17.22 -13.79 14.59
CA LYS A 487 -16.78 -15.12 14.14
C LYS A 487 -17.95 -16.02 13.76
N ASP A 488 -18.98 -16.09 14.61
CA ASP A 488 -20.17 -16.90 14.34
C ASP A 488 -20.99 -16.36 13.17
N LEU A 489 -21.11 -15.05 13.07
CA LEU A 489 -21.82 -14.38 11.99
C LEU A 489 -21.14 -14.64 10.64
N GLY A 490 -19.81 -14.66 10.60
CA GLY A 490 -19.03 -14.99 9.40
C GLY A 490 -19.27 -16.41 8.87
N GLY A 491 -19.70 -17.35 9.72
CA GLY A 491 -20.09 -18.71 9.31
C GLY A 491 -21.49 -18.82 8.73
N LEU A 492 -22.35 -17.82 8.96
CA LEU A 492 -23.75 -17.80 8.52
C LEU A 492 -23.98 -16.87 7.32
N ALA A 493 -23.29 -15.74 7.30
CA ALA A 493 -23.41 -14.73 6.26
C ALA A 493 -22.67 -15.15 4.98
N THR A 494 -23.13 -14.68 3.82
CA THR A 494 -22.40 -14.91 2.55
C THR A 494 -21.10 -14.13 2.46
N PHE A 495 -21.04 -13.00 3.17
CA PHE A 495 -19.84 -12.24 3.48
C PHE A 495 -20.11 -11.43 4.76
N LEU A 496 -19.04 -11.03 5.46
CA LEU A 496 -19.10 -10.15 6.61
C LEU A 496 -17.96 -9.15 6.52
N GLU A 497 -18.30 -7.87 6.58
CA GLU A 497 -17.37 -6.75 6.58
C GLU A 497 -17.50 -5.96 7.88
N PHE A 498 -16.37 -5.69 8.51
CA PHE A 498 -16.28 -4.84 9.68
C PHE A 498 -16.01 -3.41 9.24
N LEU A 499 -16.88 -2.47 9.63
CA LEU A 499 -16.79 -1.09 9.19
C LEU A 499 -16.15 -0.16 10.21
N GLY A 500 -16.02 -0.58 11.48
CA GLY A 500 -15.42 0.22 12.55
C GLY A 500 -16.14 0.04 13.88
N SER A 501 -15.44 0.31 14.98
CA SER A 501 -16.05 0.54 16.30
C SER A 501 -15.58 1.87 16.85
N PHE A 502 -16.53 2.62 17.40
CA PHE A 502 -16.36 4.01 17.78
C PHE A 502 -17.36 4.40 18.87
N ALA A 503 -17.16 5.56 19.49
CA ALA A 503 -18.00 6.03 20.57
C ALA A 503 -19.47 6.12 20.13
N ASN A 504 -20.37 5.59 20.95
CA ASN A 504 -21.79 5.74 20.75
C ASN A 504 -22.21 7.14 21.23
N GLN A 505 -22.19 8.10 20.30
CA GLN A 505 -22.71 9.44 20.54
C GLN A 505 -24.23 9.40 20.42
N ASN A 506 -24.89 8.94 21.49
CA ASN A 506 -26.36 8.89 21.54
C ASN A 506 -26.94 10.20 21.02
N ARG A 507 -27.94 10.11 20.12
CA ARG A 507 -28.99 11.14 20.05
C ARG A 507 -29.43 11.35 21.49
N GLN A 508 -29.29 12.55 22.05
CA GLN A 508 -30.10 12.91 23.20
C GLN A 508 -31.56 12.76 22.72
N GLN A 509 -32.16 11.60 23.00
CA GLN A 509 -33.57 11.34 22.78
C GLN A 509 -34.39 12.05 23.84
#